data_AF-A0A6G4X952-F1
#
_entry.id   AF-A0A6G4X952-F1
#
_cell.length_a   1.000
_cell.length_b   1.000
_cell.length_c   1.000
_cell.angle_alpha   90.00
_cell.angle_beta   90.00
_cell.angle_gamma   90.00
#
_symmetry.space_group_name_H-M   'P 1'
#
loop_
_entity.id
_entity.type
_entity.pdbx_description
1 polymer ?
#
loop_
_entity_poly.entity_id
_entity_poly.type
_entity_poly.pdbx_seq_one_letter_code
_entity_poly.pdbx_strand_id
1 'polypeptide(L)'
;QIPGGLADIGAGADGTVWGVNSSGNIYRYAGDQNIQGSSRWVRISGALNRIAVGSRTNVWGVSANGNVYKFSGNDAGDPSPWVQIPGGLADIGAGADGTVWGVNSSGNIYRYAGDQNIQ
;
A
#
# COMPACT_ATOMS: atom_id res chain seq x y z
N GLN A 1 17.14 -5.91 -6.23
CA GLN A 1 16.71 -4.67 -6.91
C GLN A 1 15.39 -4.96 -7.63
N ILE A 2 14.43 -4.05 -7.57
CA ILE A 2 13.19 -4.16 -8.35
C ILE A 2 13.45 -3.62 -9.77
N PRO A 3 13.01 -4.31 -10.84
CA PRO A 3 13.09 -3.77 -12.20
C PRO A 3 12.40 -2.40 -12.32
N GLY A 4 13.12 -1.41 -12.84
CA GLY A 4 12.61 -0.05 -13.04
C GLY A 4 12.76 0.92 -11.86
N GLY A 5 13.32 0.48 -10.72
CA GLY A 5 13.42 1.29 -9.50
C GLY A 5 12.05 1.50 -8.81
N LEU A 6 12.06 1.95 -7.57
CA LEU A 6 10.83 2.32 -6.85
C LEU A 6 10.58 3.83 -6.98
N ALA A 7 9.33 4.19 -7.21
CA ALA A 7 8.85 5.57 -7.18
C ALA A 7 8.34 5.97 -5.79
N ASP A 8 7.88 5.00 -5.00
CA ASP A 8 7.47 5.19 -3.61
C ASP A 8 7.62 3.87 -2.81
N ILE A 9 7.82 3.98 -1.50
CA ILE A 9 8.07 2.85 -0.59
C ILE A 9 7.53 3.13 0.82
N GLY A 10 6.90 2.13 1.43
CA GLY A 10 6.47 2.16 2.82
C GLY A 10 7.05 1.00 3.61
N ALA A 11 7.42 1.27 4.87
CA ALA A 11 7.93 0.28 5.81
C ALA A 11 7.21 0.42 7.16
N GLY A 12 6.57 -0.66 7.60
CA GLY A 12 5.93 -0.75 8.91
C GLY A 12 6.90 -1.18 10.01
N ALA A 13 6.54 -0.90 11.26
CA ALA A 13 7.37 -1.25 12.43
C ALA A 13 7.56 -2.76 12.61
N ASP A 14 6.69 -3.58 12.02
CA ASP A 14 6.76 -5.05 12.03
C ASP A 14 7.66 -5.64 10.93
N GLY A 15 8.38 -4.79 10.19
CA GLY A 15 9.23 -5.20 9.08
C GLY A 15 8.48 -5.46 7.78
N THR A 16 7.16 -5.21 7.74
CA THR A 16 6.40 -5.23 6.49
C THR A 16 6.90 -4.11 5.59
N VAL A 17 7.27 -4.43 4.35
CA VAL A 17 7.72 -3.43 3.35
C VAL A 17 6.99 -3.64 2.04
N TRP A 18 6.50 -2.55 1.47
CA TRP A 18 5.89 -2.50 0.15
C TRP A 18 6.46 -1.33 -0.65
N GLY A 19 6.47 -1.47 -1.97
CA GLY A 19 6.89 -0.40 -2.86
C GLY A 19 6.11 -0.43 -4.17
N VAL A 20 6.04 0.72 -4.82
CA VAL A 20 5.48 0.87 -6.16
C VAL A 20 6.53 1.46 -7.11
N ASN A 21 6.56 1.03 -8.36
CA ASN A 21 7.41 1.65 -9.37
C ASN A 21 6.68 2.72 -10.19
N SER A 22 7.41 3.43 -11.05
CA SER A 22 6.86 4.52 -11.87
C SER A 22 5.79 4.08 -12.87
N SER A 23 5.76 2.78 -13.22
CA SER A 23 4.69 2.18 -14.05
C SER A 23 3.48 1.74 -13.22
N GLY A 24 3.46 2.02 -11.92
CA GLY A 24 2.41 1.65 -10.99
C GLY A 24 2.44 0.21 -10.51
N ASN A 25 3.47 -0.59 -10.86
CA ASN A 25 3.57 -1.97 -10.40
C ASN A 25 3.82 -2.01 -8.90
N ILE A 26 3.12 -2.90 -8.21
CA ILE A 26 3.17 -3.04 -6.76
C ILE A 26 4.03 -4.24 -6.38
N TYR A 27 4.87 -4.07 -5.37
CA TYR A 27 5.76 -5.11 -4.87
C TYR A 27 5.71 -5.17 -3.35
N ARG A 28 5.59 -6.39 -2.82
CA ARG A 28 5.79 -6.65 -1.39
C ARG A 28 7.13 -7.33 -1.16
N TYR A 29 7.83 -6.91 -0.12
CA TYR A 29 9.03 -7.58 0.36
C TYR A 29 8.72 -8.94 0.97
N ALA A 30 9.42 -9.99 0.52
CA ALA A 30 9.24 -11.37 0.99
C ALA A 30 10.26 -11.80 2.05
N GLY A 31 11.18 -10.90 2.45
CA GLY A 31 12.23 -11.19 3.43
C GLY A 31 13.56 -11.64 2.80
N ASP A 32 14.56 -11.77 3.67
CA ASP A 32 15.95 -12.10 3.33
C ASP A 32 16.28 -13.59 3.36
N GLN A 33 15.30 -14.44 3.66
CA GLN A 33 15.50 -15.88 3.80
C GLN A 33 15.74 -16.54 2.44
N ASN A 34 16.99 -16.44 2.00
CA ASN A 34 17.75 -17.38 1.20
C ASN A 34 17.14 -17.80 -0.16
N ILE A 35 17.29 -16.98 -1.20
CA ILE A 35 17.22 -17.50 -2.57
C ILE A 35 18.32 -16.93 -3.46
N GLN A 36 19.34 -17.75 -3.71
CA GLN A 36 20.14 -17.67 -4.94
C GLN A 36 19.18 -17.79 -6.14
N GLY A 37 18.93 -16.67 -6.82
CA GLY A 37 18.17 -16.66 -8.08
C GLY A 37 16.69 -16.28 -8.02
N SER A 38 16.10 -16.02 -6.84
CA SER A 38 14.71 -15.50 -6.74
C SER A 38 14.68 -14.06 -6.23
N SER A 39 13.66 -13.33 -6.67
CA SER A 39 13.41 -11.96 -6.26
C SER A 39 12.96 -11.91 -4.81
N ARG A 40 13.61 -11.06 -3.98
CA ARG A 40 13.14 -10.71 -2.62
C ARG A 40 11.81 -9.94 -2.62
N TRP A 41 11.26 -9.67 -3.80
CA TRP A 41 10.05 -8.91 -4.01
C TRP A 41 9.05 -9.74 -4.81
N VAL A 42 7.83 -9.81 -4.30
CA VAL A 42 6.70 -10.45 -4.97
C VAL A 42 5.86 -9.36 -5.61
N ARG A 43 5.58 -9.50 -6.92
CA ARG A 43 4.67 -8.58 -7.62
C ARG A 43 3.24 -8.88 -7.22
N ILE A 44 2.52 -7.85 -6.79
CA ILE A 44 1.13 -7.93 -6.38
C ILE A 44 0.27 -7.30 -7.49
N SER A 45 -0.89 -7.90 -7.77
CA SER A 45 -1.82 -7.37 -8.77
C SER A 45 -2.38 -6.00 -8.33
N GLY A 46 -2.75 -5.18 -9.33
CA GLY A 46 -3.19 -3.81 -9.14
C GLY A 46 -2.20 -2.79 -9.69
N ALA A 47 -2.56 -1.51 -9.56
CA ALA A 47 -1.72 -0.38 -9.97
C ALA A 47 -1.88 0.79 -8.99
N LEU A 48 -0.77 1.22 -8.38
CA LEU A 48 -0.71 2.28 -7.37
C LEU A 48 0.47 3.23 -7.62
N ASN A 49 0.32 4.49 -7.25
CA ASN A 49 1.32 5.56 -7.39
C ASN A 49 1.85 6.05 -6.04
N ARG A 50 1.13 5.76 -4.95
CA ARG A 50 1.52 6.00 -3.57
C ARG A 50 1.25 4.76 -2.74
N ILE A 51 2.10 4.49 -1.76
CA ILE A 51 1.90 3.35 -0.84
C ILE A 51 2.33 3.71 0.58
N ALA A 52 1.47 3.41 1.54
CA ALA A 52 1.73 3.59 2.96
C ALA A 52 1.57 2.27 3.71
N VAL A 53 2.50 2.02 4.64
CA VAL A 53 2.57 0.75 5.40
C VAL A 53 2.73 1.08 6.87
N GLY A 54 1.68 0.83 7.67
CA GLY A 54 1.76 0.87 9.12
C GLY A 54 2.15 -0.49 9.73
N SER A 55 1.61 -1.57 9.15
CA SER A 55 1.85 -2.98 9.54
C SER A 55 1.38 -3.93 8.43
N ARG A 56 1.52 -5.24 8.63
CA ARG A 56 1.02 -6.28 7.71
C ARG A 56 -0.49 -6.17 7.42
N THR A 57 -1.26 -5.65 8.37
CA THR A 57 -2.72 -5.51 8.28
C THR A 57 -3.17 -4.07 8.02
N ASN A 58 -2.23 -3.12 7.95
CA ASN A 58 -2.49 -1.71 7.68
C ASN A 58 -1.64 -1.22 6.50
N VAL A 59 -2.00 -1.65 5.29
CA VAL A 59 -1.36 -1.24 4.04
C VAL A 59 -2.39 -0.55 3.16
N TRP A 60 -2.02 0.62 2.66
CA TRP A 60 -2.87 1.49 1.87
C TRP A 60 -2.15 2.03 0.65
N GLY A 61 -2.89 2.42 -0.36
CA GLY A 61 -2.31 3.11 -1.50
C GLY A 61 -3.30 3.95 -2.27
N VAL A 62 -2.74 4.77 -3.14
CA VAL A 62 -3.49 5.67 -4.03
C VAL A 62 -3.06 5.39 -5.47
N SER A 63 -4.02 5.23 -6.39
CA SER A 63 -3.72 5.07 -7.82
C SER A 63 -3.45 6.42 -8.50
N ALA A 64 -2.98 6.40 -9.76
CA ALA A 64 -2.76 7.61 -10.55
C ALA A 64 -4.02 8.49 -10.70
N ASN A 65 -5.20 7.88 -10.64
CA ASN A 65 -6.49 8.57 -10.73
C ASN A 65 -6.99 9.11 -9.39
N GLY A 66 -6.20 8.95 -8.33
CA GLY A 66 -6.55 9.36 -6.96
C GLY A 66 -7.43 8.36 -6.20
N ASN A 67 -7.78 7.21 -6.79
CA ASN A 67 -8.57 6.19 -6.11
C ASN A 67 -7.80 5.62 -4.91
N VAL A 68 -8.49 5.47 -3.78
CA VAL A 68 -7.90 4.97 -2.52
C VAL A 68 -8.17 3.49 -2.36
N TYR A 69 -7.16 2.72 -1.96
CA TYR A 69 -7.25 1.28 -1.76
C TYR A 69 -6.63 0.87 -0.42
N LYS A 70 -7.28 -0.08 0.26
CA LYS A 70 -6.77 -0.79 1.43
C LYS A 70 -6.45 -2.23 1.04
N PHE A 71 -5.30 -2.74 1.47
CA PHE A 71 -4.96 -4.14 1.29
C PHE A 71 -5.92 -5.04 2.08
N SER A 72 -6.41 -6.11 1.46
CA SER A 72 -7.36 -7.05 2.07
C SER A 72 -6.75 -7.89 3.21
N GLY A 73 -5.42 -7.93 3.28
CA GLY A 73 -4.67 -8.83 4.17
C GLY A 73 -4.26 -10.14 3.50
N ASN A 74 -4.76 -10.43 2.29
CA ASN A 74 -4.47 -11.65 1.54
C ASN A 74 -4.16 -11.36 0.06
N ASP A 75 -2.98 -11.79 -0.39
CA ASP A 75 -2.52 -11.78 -1.77
C ASP A 75 -2.23 -13.19 -2.31
N ALA A 76 -2.47 -14.23 -1.52
CA ALA A 76 -2.26 -15.61 -1.94
C ALA A 76 -3.44 -16.08 -2.80
N GLY A 77 -3.24 -16.08 -4.12
CA GLY A 77 -4.22 -16.58 -5.08
C GLY A 77 -5.42 -15.65 -5.33
N ASP A 78 -5.46 -14.48 -4.69
CA ASP A 78 -6.49 -13.46 -4.91
C ASP A 78 -6.11 -12.57 -6.11
N PRO A 79 -6.93 -12.51 -7.18
CA PRO A 79 -6.67 -11.60 -8.30
C PRO A 79 -6.83 -10.12 -7.91
N SER A 80 -7.55 -9.82 -6.82
CA SER A 80 -7.88 -8.46 -6.36
C SER A 80 -7.63 -8.27 -4.85
N PRO A 81 -6.36 -8.25 -4.41
CA PRO A 81 -5.99 -8.13 -2.99
C PRO A 81 -6.25 -6.74 -2.38
N TRP A 82 -7.00 -5.88 -3.07
CA TRP A 82 -7.26 -4.49 -2.71
C TRP A 82 -8.76 -4.23 -2.62
N VAL A 83 -9.17 -3.58 -1.53
CA VAL A 83 -10.53 -3.08 -1.33
C VAL A 83 -10.51 -1.59 -1.61
N GLN A 84 -11.32 -1.13 -2.56
CA GLN A 84 -11.45 0.29 -2.85
C GLN A 84 -12.22 0.99 -1.72
N ILE A 85 -11.68 2.10 -1.24
CA ILE A 85 -12.33 2.97 -0.26
C ILE A 85 -12.83 4.22 -0.99
N PRO A 86 -14.11 4.60 -0.87
CA PRO A 86 -14.64 5.79 -1.51
C PRO A 86 -13.87 7.05 -1.13
N GLY A 87 -13.56 7.89 -2.12
CA GLY A 87 -12.80 9.11 -1.94
C GLY A 87 -11.74 9.32 -3.02
N GLY A 88 -11.01 10.42 -2.91
CA GLY A 88 -9.93 10.78 -3.82
C GLY A 88 -8.78 11.44 -3.07
N LEU A 89 -7.59 10.86 -3.14
CA LEU A 89 -6.38 11.38 -2.49
C LEU A 89 -5.26 11.59 -3.51
N ALA A 90 -4.27 12.40 -3.14
CA ALA A 90 -3.01 12.58 -3.86
C ALA A 90 -1.84 11.92 -3.10
N ASP A 91 -1.95 11.79 -1.77
CA ASP A 91 -0.99 11.08 -0.94
C ASP A 91 -1.64 10.50 0.31
N ILE A 92 -1.01 9.50 0.92
CA ILE A 92 -1.55 8.73 2.04
C ILE A 92 -0.45 8.33 3.03
N GLY A 93 -0.78 8.32 4.32
CA GLY A 93 0.08 7.86 5.41
C GLY A 93 -0.66 6.90 6.33
N ALA A 94 0.04 5.87 6.82
CA ALA A 94 -0.50 4.84 7.68
C ALA A 94 0.41 4.64 8.90
N GLY A 95 -0.14 4.78 10.10
CA GLY A 95 0.55 4.59 11.37
C GLY A 95 0.55 3.13 11.82
N ALA A 96 1.54 2.76 12.64
CA ALA A 96 1.60 1.45 13.28
C ALA A 96 0.45 1.23 14.29
N ASP A 97 -0.17 2.30 14.79
CA ASP A 97 -1.35 2.30 15.65
C ASP A 97 -2.67 2.09 14.88
N GLY A 98 -2.59 1.85 13.57
CA GLY A 98 -3.76 1.66 12.71
C GLY A 98 -4.37 2.97 12.18
N THR A 99 -3.86 4.14 12.59
CA THR A 99 -4.35 5.41 12.04
C THR A 99 -3.97 5.58 10.58
N VAL A 100 -4.84 6.25 9.82
CA VAL A 100 -4.61 6.53 8.39
C VAL A 100 -5.04 7.95 8.09
N TRP A 101 -4.16 8.69 7.45
CA TRP A 101 -4.37 10.07 7.03
C TRP A 101 -4.06 10.20 5.55
N GLY A 102 -4.68 11.18 4.89
CA GLY A 102 -4.41 11.47 3.50
C GLY A 102 -4.63 12.92 3.16
N VAL A 103 -4.01 13.35 2.06
CA VAL A 103 -4.25 14.66 1.46
C VAL A 103 -4.81 14.49 0.07
N ASN A 104 -5.79 15.30 -0.31
CA ASN A 104 -6.29 15.31 -1.69
C ASN A 104 -5.49 16.26 -2.59
N SER A 105 -5.81 16.31 -3.88
CA SER A 105 -5.14 17.17 -4.86
C SER A 105 -5.32 18.68 -4.59
N SER A 106 -6.29 19.06 -3.76
CA SER A 106 -6.51 20.44 -3.31
C SER A 106 -5.80 20.76 -2.00
N GLY A 107 -5.06 19.81 -1.42
CA GLY A 107 -4.35 19.98 -0.15
C GLY A 107 -5.24 19.84 1.10
N ASN A 108 -6.50 19.43 0.94
CA ASN A 108 -7.36 19.14 2.09
C ASN A 108 -6.90 17.86 2.78
N ILE A 109 -6.87 17.89 4.11
CA ILE A 109 -6.42 16.78 4.96
C ILE A 109 -7.63 15.97 5.43
N TYR A 110 -7.52 14.65 5.36
CA TYR A 110 -8.55 13.71 5.79
C TYR A 110 -7.95 12.65 6.72
N ARG A 111 -8.74 12.22 7.71
CA ARG A 111 -8.45 11.05 8.53
C ARG A 111 -9.46 9.96 8.19
N TYR A 112 -9.00 8.75 7.92
CA TYR A 112 -9.90 7.61 7.78
C TYR A 112 -10.47 7.26 9.16
N ALA A 113 -11.79 7.29 9.28
CA ALA A 113 -12.46 6.95 10.53
C ALA A 113 -12.57 5.43 10.73
N GLY A 114 -12.56 4.62 9.67
CA GLY A 114 -12.91 3.20 9.73
C GLY A 114 -14.42 2.95 9.67
N ASP A 115 -14.80 1.68 9.60
CA ASP A 115 -16.16 1.20 9.88
C ASP A 115 -16.39 1.21 11.41
N GLN A 116 -16.26 2.38 12.04
CA GLN A 116 -16.67 2.56 13.43
C GLN A 116 -18.19 2.41 13.43
N ASN A 117 -18.65 1.17 13.52
CA ASN A 117 -20.02 0.86 13.87
C ASN A 117 -20.28 1.59 15.20
N ILE A 118 -21.05 2.66 15.10
CA ILE A 118 -21.80 3.20 16.22
C ILE A 118 -22.67 2.03 16.70
N GLN A 119 -22.27 1.42 17.82
CA GLN A 119 -23.18 0.57 18.60
C GLN A 119 -24.23 1.44 19.26
#